data_AF-A0A9E3YDL4-F1
#
_entry.id   AF-A0A9E3YDL4-F1
#
_cell.length_a   1.000
_cell.length_b   1.000
_cell.length_c   1.000
_cell.angle_alpha   90.00
_cell.angle_beta   90.00
_cell.angle_gamma   90.00
#
_symmetry.space_group_name_H-M   'P 1'
#
loop_
_entity.id
_entity.type
_entity.pdbx_description
1 polymer ?
#
loop_
_entity_poly.entity_id
_entity_poly.type
_entity_poly.pdbx_seq_one_letter_code
_entity_poly.pdbx_strand_id
1 'polypeptide(L)'
;MERQTEYVMRKVEDRGVRLVRLLFTDVHGQLKSLNIGPAELEAAFEEGMLFDGSSIDGFSRIAEEDVLARPDPHSFQLLSWTDNDERVARMFCDIDRA
;
A
#
# COMPACT_ATOMS: atom_id res chain seq x y z
N MET A 1 2.25 -12.26 13.38
CA MET A 1 1.32 -11.40 12.63
C MET A 1 0.18 -10.95 13.52
N GLU A 2 -0.20 -9.68 13.43
CA GLU A 2 -1.39 -9.17 14.11
C GLU A 2 -2.67 -9.75 13.49
N ARG A 3 -3.72 -9.91 14.29
CA ARG A 3 -5.02 -10.49 13.88
C ARG A 3 -5.64 -9.78 12.65
N GLN A 4 -5.35 -8.51 12.47
CA GLN A 4 -5.87 -7.72 11.37
C GLN A 4 -5.18 -8.05 10.03
N THR A 5 -3.87 -8.27 10.03
CA THR A 5 -3.10 -8.68 8.84
C THR A 5 -3.63 -9.99 8.27
N GLU A 6 -3.83 -11.00 9.11
CA GLU A 6 -4.39 -12.30 8.71
C GLU A 6 -5.80 -12.14 8.12
N TYR A 7 -6.63 -11.26 8.71
CA TYR A 7 -7.95 -10.95 8.18
C TYR A 7 -7.87 -10.36 6.77
N VAL A 8 -6.94 -9.42 6.53
CA VAL A 8 -6.75 -8.81 5.21
C VAL A 8 -6.29 -9.83 4.18
N MET A 9 -5.27 -10.64 4.51
CA MET A 9 -4.76 -11.69 3.61
C MET A 9 -5.88 -12.65 3.17
N ARG A 10 -6.67 -13.16 4.14
CA ARG A 10 -7.81 -14.03 3.84
C ARG A 10 -8.87 -13.31 3.00
N LYS A 11 -9.16 -12.04 3.26
CA LYS A 11 -10.15 -11.28 2.47
C LYS A 11 -9.70 -11.04 1.04
N VAL A 12 -8.42 -10.79 0.82
CA VAL A 12 -7.82 -10.63 -0.51
C VAL A 12 -7.98 -11.93 -1.30
N GLU A 13 -7.68 -13.08 -0.68
CA GLU A 13 -7.86 -14.40 -1.29
C GLU A 13 -9.34 -14.73 -1.54
N ASP A 14 -10.19 -14.69 -0.50
CA ASP A 14 -11.63 -15.03 -0.56
C ASP A 14 -12.40 -14.26 -1.64
N ARG A 15 -11.99 -13.00 -1.88
CA ARG A 15 -12.65 -12.10 -2.82
C ARG A 15 -11.99 -12.09 -4.19
N GLY A 16 -10.90 -12.83 -4.39
CA GLY A 16 -10.17 -12.87 -5.64
C GLY A 16 -9.60 -11.51 -6.02
N VAL A 17 -9.11 -10.74 -5.04
CA VAL A 17 -8.49 -9.44 -5.27
C VAL A 17 -7.22 -9.66 -6.11
N ARG A 18 -7.09 -8.92 -7.20
CA ARG A 18 -5.95 -9.01 -8.11
C ARG A 18 -4.90 -7.95 -7.87
N LEU A 19 -5.31 -6.86 -7.23
CA LEU A 19 -4.47 -5.68 -7.03
C LEU A 19 -4.81 -5.03 -5.69
N VAL A 20 -3.78 -4.68 -4.93
CA VAL A 20 -3.92 -3.87 -3.72
C VAL A 20 -3.24 -2.53 -3.97
N ARG A 21 -4.02 -1.45 -3.88
CA ARG A 21 -3.51 -0.09 -3.98
C ARG A 21 -3.07 0.41 -2.61
N LEU A 22 -1.79 0.69 -2.50
CA LEU A 22 -1.18 1.33 -1.35
C LEU A 22 -1.22 2.84 -1.55
N LEU A 23 -1.77 3.56 -0.57
CA LEU A 23 -2.08 4.98 -0.65
C LEU A 23 -1.33 5.74 0.44
N PHE A 24 -0.80 6.90 0.10
CA PHE A 24 -0.23 7.81 1.10
C PHE A 24 -0.28 9.25 0.59
N THR A 25 0.01 10.21 1.46
CA THR A 25 0.02 11.64 1.11
C THR A 25 1.41 12.22 1.31
N ASP A 26 1.83 13.09 0.40
CA ASP A 26 3.03 13.92 0.62
C ASP A 26 2.72 15.14 1.50
N VAL A 27 3.73 15.98 1.75
CA VAL A 27 3.58 17.18 2.62
C VAL A 27 2.65 18.24 2.03
N HIS A 28 2.35 18.19 0.74
CA HIS A 28 1.40 19.07 0.07
C HIS A 28 -0.03 18.50 0.08
N GLY A 29 -0.23 17.33 0.71
CA GLY A 29 -1.50 16.63 0.76
C GLY A 29 -1.90 15.97 -0.56
N GLN A 30 -0.97 15.83 -1.50
CA GLN A 30 -1.25 15.11 -2.75
C GLN A 30 -1.31 13.62 -2.47
N LEU A 31 -2.39 12.99 -2.92
CA LEU A 31 -2.54 11.54 -2.81
C LEU A 31 -1.63 10.85 -3.83
N LYS A 32 -0.70 10.06 -3.33
CA LYS A 32 0.18 9.18 -4.11
C LYS A 32 -0.28 7.73 -3.93
N SER A 33 0.12 6.88 -4.87
CA SER A 33 -0.21 5.46 -4.78
C SER A 33 0.75 4.57 -5.54
N LEU A 34 0.94 3.35 -5.05
CA LEU A 34 1.51 2.24 -5.81
C LEU A 34 0.55 1.05 -5.77
N ASN A 35 0.68 0.14 -6.73
CA ASN A 35 -0.13 -1.06 -6.78
C ASN A 35 0.78 -2.29 -6.61
N ILE A 36 0.33 -3.23 -5.80
CA ILE A 36 1.02 -4.50 -5.58
C ILE A 36 0.07 -5.67 -5.85
N GLY A 37 0.64 -6.81 -6.20
CA GLY A 37 -0.09 -8.08 -6.31
C GLY A 37 -0.33 -8.72 -4.94
N PRO A 38 -1.30 -9.65 -4.82
CA PRO A 38 -1.55 -10.40 -3.59
C PRO A 38 -0.33 -11.16 -3.06
N ALA A 39 0.54 -11.63 -3.95
CA ALA A 39 1.75 -12.37 -3.59
C ALA A 39 2.80 -11.49 -2.88
N GLU A 40 2.77 -10.18 -3.10
CA GLU A 40 3.69 -9.22 -2.48
C GLU A 40 3.15 -8.70 -1.13
N LEU A 41 1.88 -8.97 -0.83
CA LEU A 41 1.17 -8.36 0.29
C LEU A 41 1.72 -8.79 1.66
N GLU A 42 2.12 -10.05 1.79
CA GLU A 42 2.71 -10.56 3.04
C GLU A 42 4.05 -9.88 3.32
N ALA A 43 4.95 -9.84 2.32
CA ALA A 43 6.21 -9.12 2.41
C ALA A 43 6.00 -7.62 2.66
N ALA A 44 4.98 -7.01 2.05
CA ALA A 44 4.65 -5.60 2.29
C ALA A 44 4.29 -5.32 3.76
N PHE A 45 3.63 -6.26 4.45
CA PHE A 45 3.33 -6.10 5.87
C PHE A 45 4.54 -6.33 6.79
N GLU A 46 5.45 -7.22 6.41
CA GLU A 46 6.63 -7.55 7.23
C GLU A 46 7.79 -6.57 7.02
N GLU A 47 8.10 -6.28 5.76
CA GLU A 47 9.30 -5.54 5.36
C GLU A 47 8.98 -4.13 4.86
N GLY A 48 7.77 -3.91 4.33
CA GLY A 48 7.39 -2.70 3.62
C GLY A 48 7.67 -2.80 2.12
N MET A 49 7.12 -1.89 1.33
CA MET A 49 7.35 -1.83 -0.11
C MET A 49 8.25 -0.67 -0.47
N LEU A 50 9.30 -0.92 -1.25
CA LEU A 50 10.16 0.14 -1.77
C LEU A 50 9.38 1.06 -2.70
N PHE A 51 9.57 2.35 -2.51
CA PHE A 51 9.00 3.40 -3.34
C PHE A 51 10.06 4.48 -3.59
N ASP A 52 10.04 5.04 -4.79
CA ASP A 52 10.97 6.11 -5.18
C ASP A 52 10.66 7.40 -4.41
N GLY A 53 11.52 7.72 -3.43
CA GLY A 53 11.37 8.89 -2.58
C GLY A 53 11.44 10.22 -3.33
N SER A 54 11.97 10.24 -4.57
CA SER A 54 11.98 11.44 -5.41
C SER A 54 10.60 11.92 -5.80
N SER A 55 9.61 11.03 -5.75
CA SER A 55 8.21 11.34 -6.04
C SER A 55 7.42 11.84 -4.82
N ILE A 56 8.07 11.99 -3.66
CA ILE A 56 7.47 12.44 -2.40
C ILE A 56 8.09 13.76 -1.94
N ASP A 57 7.35 14.84 -2.18
CA ASP A 57 7.78 16.16 -1.73
C ASP A 57 7.88 16.21 -0.20
N GLY A 58 8.99 16.75 0.31
CA GLY A 58 9.19 17.09 1.71
C GLY A 58 9.52 15.94 2.68
N PHE A 59 9.71 14.71 2.20
CA PHE A 59 10.02 13.56 3.07
C PHE A 59 11.52 13.34 3.33
N SER A 60 12.37 13.46 2.31
CA SER A 60 13.83 13.39 2.46
C SER A 60 14.52 14.71 2.14
N ARG A 61 15.63 14.99 2.85
CA ARG A 61 16.52 16.12 2.52
C ARG A 61 17.29 15.88 1.22
N ILE A 62 17.44 14.61 0.86
CA ILE A 62 18.06 14.14 -0.37
C ILE A 62 16.92 13.50 -1.15
N ALA A 63 16.45 14.19 -2.18
CA ALA A 63 15.30 13.76 -2.99
C ALA A 63 15.53 12.46 -3.78
N GLU A 64 16.59 11.68 -3.51
CA GLU A 64 16.98 10.50 -4.29
C GLU A 64 17.03 9.21 -3.45
N GLU A 65 16.70 9.25 -2.15
CA GLU A 65 16.70 8.05 -1.32
C GLU A 65 15.37 7.30 -1.43
N ASP A 66 15.43 6.00 -1.68
CA ASP A 66 14.27 5.10 -1.63
C ASP A 66 13.63 5.14 -0.23
N VAL A 67 12.31 5.00 -0.20
CA VAL A 67 11.51 4.95 1.03
C VAL A 67 10.76 3.63 1.13
N LEU A 68 10.29 3.30 2.32
CA LEU A 68 9.45 2.13 2.58
C LEU A 68 8.01 2.56 2.84
N ALA A 69 7.08 2.08 2.02
CA ALA A 69 5.65 2.18 2.26
C ALA A 69 5.18 0.96 3.07
N ARG A 70 4.77 1.20 4.32
CA ARG A 70 4.22 0.17 5.22
C ARG A 70 2.69 0.24 5.23
N PRO A 71 1.98 -0.78 4.72
CA PRO A 71 0.52 -0.78 4.71
C PRO A 71 -0.06 -0.90 6.12
N ASP A 72 -1.04 -0.05 6.44
CA ASP A 72 -1.85 -0.18 7.66
C ASP A 72 -3.04 -1.13 7.38
N PRO A 73 -3.06 -2.34 7.96
CA PRO A 73 -4.11 -3.33 7.72
C PRO A 73 -5.48 -2.90 8.31
N HIS A 74 -5.54 -1.92 9.22
CA HIS A 74 -6.79 -1.38 9.74
C HIS A 74 -7.50 -0.46 8.73
N SER A 75 -6.77 0.08 7.77
CA SER A 75 -7.32 0.94 6.72
C SER A 75 -7.90 0.18 5.51
N PHE A 76 -7.84 -1.15 5.52
CA PHE A 76 -8.22 -2.01 4.40
C PHE A 76 -9.68 -1.79 3.94
N GLN A 77 -9.83 -1.55 2.64
CA GLN A 77 -11.14 -1.45 2.00
C GLN A 77 -11.15 -2.11 0.63
N LEU A 78 -12.17 -2.91 0.36
CA LEU A 78 -12.49 -3.37 -0.99
C LEU A 78 -13.12 -2.23 -1.77
N LEU A 79 -12.66 -1.98 -2.99
CA LEU A 79 -13.28 -1.01 -3.87
C LEU A 79 -14.53 -1.63 -4.51
N SER A 80 -15.66 -0.93 -4.36
CA SER A 80 -16.96 -1.39 -4.86
C SER A 80 -17.19 -1.06 -6.33
N TRP A 81 -16.41 -0.12 -6.88
CA TRP A 81 -16.35 0.19 -8.30
C TRP A 81 -14.92 -0.03 -8.79
N THR A 82 -14.78 -0.83 -9.84
CA THR A 82 -13.52 -1.02 -10.53
C THR A 82 -13.82 -1.10 -12.02
N ASP A 83 -12.97 -0.47 -12.81
CA ASP A 83 -13.08 -0.59 -14.25
C ASP A 83 -12.76 -2.05 -14.65
N ASN A 84 -13.50 -2.59 -15.61
CA ASN A 84 -13.26 -3.92 -16.20
C ASN A 84 -13.37 -5.14 -15.25
N ASP A 85 -14.19 -5.06 -14.20
CA ASP A 85 -14.49 -6.21 -13.30
C ASP A 85 -13.28 -6.72 -12.50
N GLU A 86 -12.18 -5.95 -12.46
CA GLU A 86 -11.00 -6.30 -11.65
C GLU A 86 -11.29 -6.06 -10.16
N ARG A 87 -11.15 -7.09 -9.32
CA ARG A 87 -11.30 -6.91 -7.86
C ARG A 87 -10.08 -6.19 -7.31
N VAL A 88 -10.25 -4.94 -6.88
CA VAL A 88 -9.19 -4.10 -6.31
C VAL A 88 -9.50 -3.80 -4.83
N ALA A 89 -8.47 -3.82 -4.00
CA ALA A 89 -8.52 -3.33 -2.63
C ALA A 89 -7.59 -2.13 -2.45
N ARG A 90 -7.77 -1.38 -1.36
CA ARG A 90 -6.87 -0.30 -0.96
C ARG A 90 -6.51 -0.37 0.51
N MET A 91 -5.34 0.18 0.83
CA MET A 91 -4.90 0.50 2.20
C MET A 91 -4.11 1.81 2.17
N PHE A 92 -4.15 2.54 3.26
CA PHE A 92 -3.21 3.61 3.53
C PHE A 92 -1.87 3.03 4.00
N CYS A 93 -0.81 3.79 3.79
CA CYS A 93 0.54 3.46 4.18
C CYS A 93 1.16 4.58 4.99
N ASP A 94 1.94 4.19 5.98
CA ASP A 94 2.97 5.05 6.56
C ASP A 94 4.23 4.95 5.71
N ILE A 95 4.92 6.08 5.55
CA ILE A 95 6.19 6.14 4.83
C ILE A 95 7.31 6.23 5.86
N ASP A 96 8.24 5.29 5.77
CA ASP A 96 9.47 5.22 6.56
C ASP A 96 10.70 5.38 5.67
N ARG A 97 11.85 5.68 6.28
CA ARG A 97 13.13 5.56 5.60
C ARG A 97 13.48 4.09 5.40
N ALA A 98 14.02 3.76 4.22
CA ALA A 98 14.55 2.43 3.93
C ALA A 98 15.80 2.10 4.76
#